data_AF-A0A1H7MK99-F1
#
_entry.id   AF-A0A1H7MK99-F1
#
_cell.length_a   1.000
_cell.length_b   1.000
_cell.length_c   1.000
_cell.angle_alpha   90.00
_cell.angle_beta   90.00
_cell.angle_gamma   90.00
#
_symmetry.space_group_name_H-M   'P 1'
#
loop_
_entity.id
_entity.type
_entity.pdbx_description
1 polymer ?
#
loop_
_entity_poly.entity_id
_entity_poly.type
_entity_poly.pdbx_seq_one_letter_code
_entity_poly.pdbx_strand_id
1 'polypeptide(L)' 'MKLLNTYDDRDDAEEAACKLSGEKRLASERDATVVIYSLFGIPSWGNFHRLGMYNLDELKSLLERRAS' A
#
# COMPACT_ATOMS: atom_id res chain seq x y z
N MET A 1 9.07 10.72 4.26
CA MET A 1 8.07 9.71 3.85
C MET A 1 6.70 10.00 4.46
N LYS A 2 5.63 9.51 3.84
CA LYS A 2 4.26 9.58 4.37
C LYS A 2 3.73 8.17 4.66
N LEU A 3 2.80 8.05 5.60
CA LEU A 3 2.10 6.80 5.86
C LEU A 3 1.25 6.44 4.64
N LEU A 4 1.45 5.25 4.09
CA LEU A 4 0.70 4.76 2.94
C LEU A 4 -0.42 3.84 3.39
N ASN A 5 -0.13 2.88 4.26
CA ASN A 5 -1.12 1.95 4.78
C ASN A 5 -0.70 1.36 6.14
N THR A 6 -1.64 0.72 6.83
CA THR A 6 -1.44 -0.01 8.07
C THR A 6 -1.92 -1.45 7.92
N TYR A 7 -1.23 -2.38 8.56
CA TYR A 7 -1.52 -3.81 8.53
C TYR A 7 -1.51 -4.37 9.95
N ASP A 8 -2.37 -5.34 10.21
CA ASP A 8 -2.39 -6.07 11.49
C ASP A 8 -1.54 -7.35 11.44
N ASP A 9 -1.23 -7.83 10.23
CA ASP A 9 -0.37 -8.96 9.97
C ASP A 9 1.00 -8.51 9.42
N ARG A 10 2.06 -9.17 9.88
CA ARG A 10 3.43 -8.82 9.48
C ARG A 10 3.71 -9.20 8.04
N ASP A 11 3.30 -10.38 7.64
CA ASP A 11 3.65 -10.96 6.35
C ASP A 11 2.95 -10.17 5.23
N ASP A 12 1.71 -9.76 5.45
CA ASP A 12 0.99 -8.81 4.58
C ASP A 12 1.73 -7.47 4.45
N ALA A 13 2.24 -6.94 5.56
CA ALA A 13 2.95 -5.67 5.58
C ALA A 13 4.31 -5.74 4.87
N GLU A 14 5.03 -6.86 5.02
CA GLU A 14 6.29 -7.12 4.32
C GLU A 14 6.06 -7.32 2.82
N GLU A 15 5.02 -8.05 2.43
CA GLU A 15 4.65 -8.23 1.03
C GLU A 15 4.33 -6.89 0.35
N ALA A 16 3.54 -6.05 1.03
CA ALA A 16 3.23 -4.70 0.57
C ALA A 16 4.49 -3.83 0.45
N ALA A 17 5.41 -3.92 1.42
CA ALA A 17 6.68 -3.21 1.36
C ALA A 17 7.55 -3.67 0.17
N CYS A 18 7.57 -4.97 -0.15
CA CYS A 18 8.29 -5.50 -1.30
C CYS A 18 7.75 -4.98 -2.64
N LYS A 19 6.44 -4.76 -2.75
CA LYS A 19 5.81 -4.18 -3.94
C LYS A 19 6.19 -2.71 -4.17
N LEU A 20 6.50 -1.96 -3.11
CA LEU A 20 6.81 -0.54 -3.21
C LEU A 20 8.16 -0.26 -3.88
N SER A 21 8.15 0.74 -4.77
CA SER A 21 9.34 1.27 -5.44
C SER A 21 9.82 2.55 -4.77
N GLY A 22 11.14 2.70 -4.65
CA GLY A 22 11.79 3.86 -4.05
C GLY A 22 11.96 3.75 -2.52
N GLU A 23 12.03 4.91 -1.87
CA GLU A 23 12.21 5.04 -0.43
C GLU A 23 10.98 4.47 0.31
N LYS A 24 11.18 3.48 1.18
CA LYS A 24 10.15 2.86 2.00
C LYS A 24 10.66 2.53 3.40
N ARG A 25 9.74 2.53 4.36
CA ARG A 25 10.01 2.16 5.76
C ARG A 25 8.81 1.42 6.32
N LEU A 26 9.03 0.24 6.87
CA LEU A 26 8.04 -0.46 7.68
C LEU A 26 8.35 -0.22 9.15
N ALA A 27 7.36 0.21 9.93
CA ALA A 27 7.47 0.39 11.37
C ALA A 27 6.41 -0.46 12.06
N SER A 28 6.78 -1.12 13.15
CA SER A 28 5.83 -1.81 14.02
C SER A 28 5.60 -0.99 15.28
N GLU A 29 4.34 -0.81 15.65
CA GLU A 29 3.90 -0.24 16.92
C GLU A 29 3.10 -1.30 17.66
N ARG A 30 3.35 -1.46 18.96
CA ARG A 30 2.60 -2.38 19.80
C ARG A 30 1.74 -1.58 20.75
N ASP A 31 0.43 -1.67 20.58
CA ASP A 31 -0.54 -1.12 21.52
C ASP A 31 -1.24 -2.28 22.25
N ALA A 32 -0.93 -2.41 23.54
CA ALA A 32 -1.33 -3.53 24.40
C ALA A 32 -1.06 -4.92 23.78
N THR A 33 -2.09 -5.55 23.22
CA THR A 33 -2.08 -6.90 22.61
C THR A 33 -2.04 -6.89 21.09
N VAL A 34 -2.13 -5.71 20.46
CA VAL A 34 -2.16 -5.58 19.00
C VAL A 34 -0.83 -5.03 18.52
N VAL A 35 -0.32 -5.58 17.42
CA VAL A 35 0.84 -5.03 16.71
C VAL A 35 0.34 -4.48 15.39
N ILE A 36 0.56 -3.19 15.18
CA ILE A 36 0.20 -2.50 13.96
C ILE A 36 1.48 -2.25 13.17
N TYR A 37 1.49 -2.71 11.93
CA TYR A 37 2.57 -2.51 10.97
C TYR A 37 2.23 -1.34 10.05
N SER A 38 2.88 -0.21 10.29
CA SER A 38 2.73 1.01 9.53
C SER A 38 3.73 1.07 8.37
N LEU A 39 3.21 1.07 7.14
CA LEU A 39 4.00 1.14 5.92
C LEU A 39 4.12 2.58 5.44
N PHE A 40 5.33 3.13 5.48
CA PHE A 40 5.68 4.45 4.99
C PHE A 40 6.39 4.37 3.64
N GLY A 41 6.14 5.35 2.78
CA GLY A 41 6.84 5.46 1.51
C GLY A 41 6.52 6.75 0.76
N ILE A 42 6.74 6.71 -0.56
CA ILE A 42 6.44 7.81 -1.48
C ILE A 42 4.98 7.68 -1.95
N PRO A 43 4.10 8.66 -1.66
CA PRO A 43 2.70 8.64 -2.07
C PRO A 43 2.55 8.97 -3.55
N SER A 44 2.87 8.01 -4.41
CA SER A 44 2.73 8.12 -5.87
C SER A 44 1.62 7.21 -6.37
N TRP A 45 0.97 7.59 -7.48
CA TRP A 45 -0.06 6.76 -8.13
C TRP A 45 0.43 5.35 -8.46
N GLY A 46 1.70 5.21 -8.86
CA GLY A 46 2.29 3.91 -9.12
C GLY A 46 2.42 3.05 -7.86
N ASN A 47 2.74 3.64 -6.72
CA ASN A 47 2.81 2.92 -5.45
C ASN A 47 1.41 2.57 -4.92
N PHE A 48 0.45 3.50 -5.03
CA PHE A 48 -0.94 3.22 -4.68
C PHE A 48 -1.55 2.10 -5.53
N HIS A 49 -1.27 2.08 -6.83
CA HIS A 49 -1.70 0.98 -7.69
C HIS A 49 -1.05 -0.35 -7.30
N ARG A 50 0.24 -0.37 -6.95
CA ARG A 50 0.92 -1.61 -6.50
C ARG A 50 0.41 -2.11 -5.14
N LEU A 51 -0.11 -1.21 -4.32
CA LEU A 51 -0.77 -1.52 -3.05
C LEU A 51 -2.26 -1.85 -3.22
N GLY A 52 -2.82 -1.80 -4.44
CA GLY A 52 -4.25 -2.02 -4.69
C GLY A 52 -5.16 -0.96 -4.06
N MET A 53 -4.64 0.25 -3.82
CA MET A 53 -5.38 1.32 -3.15
C MET A 53 -6.23 2.13 -4.13
N TYR A 54 -7.29 2.76 -3.61
CA TYR A 54 -8.16 3.71 -4.32
C TYR A 54 -8.84 3.15 -5.58
N ASN A 55 -9.06 1.82 -5.65
CA ASN A 55 -9.70 1.14 -6.78
C ASN A 55 -9.08 1.50 -8.14
N LEU A 56 -7.76 1.73 -8.20
CA LEU A 56 -7.09 2.14 -9.43
C LEU A 56 -7.13 1.06 -10.52
N ASP A 57 -7.13 -0.22 -10.13
CA ASP A 57 -7.33 -1.34 -11.06
C ASP A 57 -8.73 -1.30 -11.70
N GLU A 58 -9.77 -1.00 -10.92
CA GLU A 58 -11.14 -0.86 -11.42
C GLU A 58 -11.26 0.34 -12.37
N LEU A 59 -10.64 1.48 -12.01
CA LEU A 59 -10.59 2.67 -12.86
C LEU A 59 -9.95 2.35 -14.22
N LYS A 60 -8.86 1.57 -14.23
CA LYS A 60 -8.21 1.13 -15.47
C LYS A 60 -9.19 0.33 -16.34
N SER A 61 -9.87 -0.66 -15.77
CA SER A 61 -10.85 -1.48 -16.50
C SER A 61 -12.03 -0.66 -17.04
N LEU A 62 -12.51 0.34 -16.30
CA LEU A 62 -13.57 1.24 -16.76
C LEU A 62 -13.12 2.12 -17.93
N LEU A 63 -11.88 2.62 -17.90
CA LEU A 63 -11.32 3.41 -19.00
C LEU A 63 -11.13 2.58 -20.27
N GLU A 64 -10.66 1.35 -20.13
CA GLU A 64 -10.50 0.41 -21.25
C GLU A 64 -11.85 0.14 -21.94
N ARG A 65 -12.93 -0.01 -21.17
CA ARG A 65 -14.30 -0.19 -21.69
C ARG A 65 -14.91 1.08 -22.31
N ARG A 66 -14.43 2.27 -21.96
CA ARG A 66 -14.89 3.53 -22.55
C ARG A 66 -14.22 3.81 -23.90
N ALA A 67 -13.00 3.30 -24.08
CA ALA A 67 -12.21 3.51 -25.30
C ALA A 67 -12.65 2.60 -26.46
N SER A 68 -13.45 1.56 -26.19
CA SER A 68 -14.10 0.68 -27.17
C SER A 68 -15.45 1.24 -27.63
#